data_AF-A0A0K2VJZ3-F1
#
_entry.id   AF-A0A0K2VJZ3-F1
#
_cell.length_a   1.000
_cell.length_b   1.000
_cell.length_c   1.000
_cell.angle_alpha   90.00
_cell.angle_beta   90.00
_cell.angle_gamma   90.00
#
_symmetry.space_group_name_H-M   'P 1'
#
loop_
_entity.id
_entity.type
_entity.pdbx_description
1 polymer ?
#
loop_
_entity_poly.entity_id
_entity_poly.type
_entity_poly.pdbx_seq_one_letter_code
_entity_poly.pdbx_strand_id
1 'polypeptide(L)' 'MWSPSSTDLNPLDFSIWDTLERETNRTSQPNVDSPKSSIVDASDNLSEEFVINSCVAFK' A
#
# COMPACT_ATOMS: atom_id res chain seq x y z
N MET A 1 2.42 0.83 -20.87
CA MET A 1 2.34 2.27 -20.58
C MET A 1 0.94 2.52 -20.05
N TRP A 2 0.80 2.90 -18.79
CA TRP A 2 -0.53 3.12 -18.20
C TRP A 2 -1.18 4.36 -18.78
N SER A 3 -2.51 4.32 -18.93
CA SER A 3 -3.26 5.52 -19.26
C SER A 3 -3.16 6.52 -18.10
N PRO A 4 -3.15 7.83 -18.38
CA PRO A 4 -3.27 8.85 -17.33
C PRO A 4 -4.50 8.56 -16.45
N SER A 5 -4.35 8.71 -15.13
CA SER A 5 -5.41 8.51 -14.14
C SER A 5 -5.88 7.06 -13.92
N SER A 6 -5.14 6.05 -14.38
CA SER A 6 -5.45 4.63 -14.12
C SER A 6 -4.81 4.10 -12.84
N THR A 7 -5.17 4.66 -11.69
CA THR A 7 -4.74 4.17 -10.36
C THR A 7 -5.24 2.76 -10.08
N ASP A 8 -6.37 2.37 -10.67
CA ASP A 8 -6.94 1.01 -10.63
C ASP A 8 -6.08 -0.03 -11.37
N LEU A 9 -5.21 0.42 -12.28
CA LEU A 9 -4.30 -0.44 -13.03
C LEU A 9 -2.90 -0.52 -12.41
N ASN A 10 -2.53 0.37 -11.49
CA ASN A 10 -1.20 0.31 -10.89
C ASN A 10 -1.22 -0.61 -9.65
N PRO A 11 -0.52 -1.76 -9.64
CA PRO A 11 -0.46 -2.66 -8.48
C PRO A 11 0.05 -1.98 -7.20
N LEU A 12 0.86 -0.94 -7.34
CA LEU A 12 1.27 -0.12 -6.21
C LEU A 12 0.08 0.64 -5.61
N ASP A 13 -0.73 1.30 -6.44
CA ASP A 13 -1.83 2.14 -5.96
C ASP A 13 -3.07 1.32 -5.56
N PHE A 14 -3.48 0.34 -6.38
CA PHE A 14 -4.72 -0.42 -6.13
C PHE A 14 -4.61 -1.43 -4.99
N SER A 15 -3.41 -1.99 -4.75
CA SER A 15 -3.24 -3.11 -3.83
C SER A 15 -2.33 -2.76 -2.66
N ILE A 16 -1.08 -2.40 -2.95
CA ILE A 16 -0.07 -2.17 -1.91
C ILE A 16 -0.48 -0.94 -1.09
N TRP A 17 -0.84 0.17 -1.74
CA TRP A 17 -1.23 1.39 -1.03
C TRP A 17 -2.55 1.25 -0.28
N ASP A 18 -3.58 0.67 -0.91
CA ASP A 18 -4.87 0.42 -0.26
C ASP A 18 -4.71 -0.42 1.03
N THR A 19 -3.85 -1.44 0.97
CA THR A 19 -3.58 -2.31 2.13
C THR A 19 -2.86 -1.53 3.23
N LEU A 20 -1.78 -0.84 2.90
CA LEU A 20 -1.02 -0.06 3.87
C LEU A 20 -1.87 1.06 4.48
N GLU A 21 -2.67 1.77 3.68
CA GLU A 21 -3.58 2.80 4.16
C GLU A 21 -4.57 2.21 5.18
N ARG A 22 -5.19 1.06 4.86
CA ARG A 22 -6.08 0.34 5.78
C ARG A 22 -5.39 -0.04 7.08
N GLU A 23 -4.15 -0.53 7.03
CA GLU A 23 -3.42 -0.95 8.21
C GLU A 23 -2.98 0.23 9.08
N THR A 24 -2.47 1.31 8.48
CA THR A 24 -1.95 2.45 9.26
C THR A 24 -3.04 3.36 9.79
N ASN A 25 -4.18 3.46 9.10
CA ASN A 25 -5.30 4.32 9.49
C ASN A 25 -6.38 3.59 10.31
N ARG A 26 -6.16 2.32 10.64
CA ARG A 26 -7.01 1.53 11.55
C ARG A 26 -7.17 2.17 12.93
N THR A 27 -6.13 2.85 13.39
CA THR A 27 -6.08 3.55 14.67
C THR A 27 -5.72 5.01 14.48
N SER A 28 -6.25 5.89 15.34
CA SER A 28 -5.89 7.31 15.31
C SER A 28 -4.39 7.48 15.60
N GLN A 29 -3.71 8.21 14.72
CA GLN A 29 -2.28 8.49 14.83
C GLN A 29 -2.07 9.72 15.73
N PRO A 30 -1.17 9.65 16.73
CA PRO A 30 -1.09 10.68 17.78
C PRO A 30 -0.45 12.00 17.34
N ASN A 31 0.31 12.02 16.24
CA ASN A 31 0.93 13.22 15.67
C ASN A 31 1.25 13.01 14.19
N VAL A 32 1.71 14.06 13.50
CA VAL A 32 2.02 14.06 12.06
C VAL A 32 3.24 13.22 11.67
N ASP A 33 4.10 12.88 12.63
CA ASP A 33 5.29 12.04 12.39
C ASP A 33 4.99 10.55 12.49
N SER A 34 3.95 10.18 13.25
CA SER A 34 3.50 8.81 13.48
C SER A 34 3.03 8.07 12.21
N PRO A 35 2.35 8.73 11.24
CA PRO A 35 2.00 8.12 9.96
C PRO A 35 3.21 7.60 9.19
N LYS A 36 4.32 8.34 9.15
CA LYS A 36 5.51 7.90 8.41
C LYS A 36 6.10 6.63 9.00
N SER A 37 6.25 6.58 10.33
CA SER A 37 6.73 5.38 11.02
C SER A 37 5.78 4.21 10.79
N SER A 38 4.47 4.42 10.97
CA SER A 38 3.47 3.37 10.81
C SER A 38 3.45 2.80 9.40
N ILE A 39 3.66 3.64 8.37
CA ILE A 39 3.74 3.21 6.97
C ILE A 39 4.98 2.36 6.73
N VAL A 40 6.14 2.77 7.25
CA VAL A 40 7.39 1.99 7.12
C VAL A 40 7.24 0.65 7.83
N ASP A 41 6.74 0.65 9.07
CA ASP A 41 6.53 -0.57 9.85
C ASP A 41 5.54 -1.51 9.17
N ALA A 42 4.43 -0.99 8.64
CA ALA A 42 3.45 -1.80 7.91
C ALA A 42 4.01 -2.35 6.60
N SER A 43 4.83 -1.56 5.89
CA SER A 43 5.53 -2.00 4.67
C SER A 43 6.52 -3.12 4.95
N ASP A 44 7.28 -3.04 6.03
CA ASP A 44 8.25 -4.07 6.41
C ASP A 44 7.56 -5.39 6.83
N ASN A 45 6.30 -5.33 7.25
CA ASN A 45 5.47 -6.49 7.59
C ASN A 45 4.66 -7.05 6.42
N LEU A 46 4.68 -6.42 5.24
CA LEU A 46 4.02 -6.98 4.06
C LEU A 46 4.72 -8.26 3.61
N SER A 47 3.95 -9.29 3.33
CA SER A 47 4.47 -10.55 2.81
C SER A 47 5.04 -10.34 1.40
N GLU A 48 6.23 -10.87 1.14
CA GLU A 48 6.81 -10.92 -0.21
C GLU A 48 5.86 -11.62 -1.20
N GLU A 49 5.20 -12.69 -0.77
CA GLU A 49 4.20 -13.40 -1.58
C GLU A 49 3.02 -12.49 -1.94
N PHE A 50 2.57 -11.64 -1.02
CA PHE A 50 1.51 -10.67 -1.29
C PHE A 50 1.95 -9.69 -2.38
N VAL A 51 3.15 -9.13 -2.26
CA VAL A 51 3.70 -8.20 -3.26
C VAL A 51 3.83 -8.85 -4.64
N ILE A 52 4.35 -10.07 -4.70
CA ILE A 52 4.47 -10.85 -5.95
C ILE A 52 3.08 -11.07 -6.55
N ASN A 53 2.10 -11.51 -5.75
CA ASN A 53 0.75 -11.78 -6.21
C ASN A 53 0.05 -10.50 -6.72
N SER A 54 0.22 -9.37 -6.05
CA SER A 54 -0.33 -8.07 -6.49
C SER A 54 0.27 -7.64 -7.84
N CYS A 55 1.57 -7.86 -8.05
CA CYS A 55 2.23 -7.59 -9.33
C CYS A 55 1.80 -8.57 -10.44
N VAL A 56 1.53 -9.83 -10.12
CA VAL A 56 1.09 -10.85 -11.10
C VAL A 56 -0.40 -10.72 -11.44
N ALA A 57 -1.21 -10.23 -10.51
CA ALA A 57 -2.63 -9.96 -10.74
C ALA A 57 -2.87 -8.83 -11.75
N PHE A 58 -1.85 -8.00 -12.01
CA PHE A 58 -1.82 -7.02 -13.08
C PHE A 58 -1.86 -7.73 -14.46
N LYS A 59 -2.87 -7.40 -15.27
CA LYS A 59 -3.06 -7.91 -16.64
C LYS A 59 -2.89 -6.80 -17.66
#